data_AF-A0A9D7NFG0-F1
#
_entry.id   AF-A0A9D7NFG0-F1
#
_cell.length_a   1.000
_cell.length_b   1.000
_cell.length_c   1.000
_cell.angle_alpha   90.00
_cell.angle_beta   90.00
_cell.angle_gamma   90.00
#
_symmetry.space_group_name_H-M   'P 1'
#
loop_
_entity.id
_entity.type
_entity.pdbx_description
1 polymer ?
#
loop_
_entity_poly.entity_id
_entity_poly.type
_entity_poly.pdbx_seq_one_letter_code
_entity_poly.pdbx_strand_id
1 'polypeptide(L)'
;MGVQRIYSANGKFTLAEDSLKKYSGRFTGKMQMDFASYDKAPTEIWFFSETPNQGSGIRYDGLWTSYKTGKSKPVIWSKDLFRFANDILEEFSIGERDVEINEKYRKLGWDNFWENEEWWAASKKVTM
;
A
#
# COMPACT_ATOMS: atom_id res chain seq x y z
N MET A 1 9.37 -22.17 13.02
CA MET A 1 10.11 -22.18 11.74
C MET A 1 11.00 -20.95 11.72
N GLY A 2 12.32 -21.11 11.61
CA GLY A 2 13.25 -19.99 11.59
C GLY A 2 13.45 -19.44 10.17
N VAL A 3 13.56 -18.12 10.05
CA VAL A 3 14.01 -17.45 8.82
C VAL A 3 15.44 -17.88 8.55
N GLN A 4 15.73 -18.35 7.33
CA GLN A 4 17.08 -18.74 6.96
C GLN A 4 17.83 -17.57 6.32
N ARG A 5 17.18 -16.84 5.41
CA ARG A 5 17.75 -15.70 4.68
C ARG A 5 16.65 -14.71 4.33
N ILE A 6 17.07 -13.44 4.21
CA ILE A 6 16.26 -12.36 3.67
C ILE A 6 16.91 -11.88 2.37
N TYR A 7 16.10 -11.68 1.34
CA TYR A 7 16.50 -11.16 0.05
C TYR A 7 15.76 -9.86 -0.23
N SER A 8 16.41 -8.95 -0.96
CA SER A 8 15.82 -7.70 -1.41
C SER A 8 15.86 -7.61 -2.93
N ALA A 9 14.72 -7.39 -3.56
CA ALA A 9 14.60 -7.04 -4.97
C ALA A 9 14.27 -5.54 -5.08
N ASN A 10 14.97 -4.84 -5.96
CA ASN A 10 14.70 -3.44 -6.26
C ASN A 10 14.84 -3.18 -7.75
N GLY A 11 14.02 -2.29 -8.30
CA GLY A 11 14.05 -2.00 -9.72
C GLY A 11 13.12 -0.87 -10.13
N LYS A 12 13.19 -0.52 -11.41
CA LYS A 12 12.21 0.34 -12.06
C LYS A 12 10.98 -0.49 -12.42
N PHE A 13 9.80 0.05 -12.18
CA PHE A 13 8.53 -0.61 -12.43
C PHE A 13 7.68 0.19 -13.41
N THR A 14 7.04 -0.51 -14.34
CA THR A 14 6.03 0.05 -15.22
C THR A 14 4.83 -0.88 -15.28
N LEU A 15 3.65 -0.34 -14.99
CA LEU A 15 2.37 -1.01 -15.23
C LEU A 15 1.55 -0.13 -16.16
N ALA A 16 1.20 -0.67 -17.30
CA ALA A 16 0.37 0.00 -18.29
C ALA A 16 -1.03 -0.60 -18.24
N GLU A 17 -2.03 0.22 -17.92
CA GLU A 17 -3.43 -0.16 -18.06
C GLU A 17 -3.84 -0.13 -19.55
N ASP A 18 -5.01 -0.68 -19.88
CA ASP A 18 -5.57 -0.61 -21.23
C ASP A 18 -5.90 0.84 -21.60
N SER A 19 -5.17 1.40 -22.59
CA SER A 19 -5.30 2.79 -23.01
C SER A 19 -6.63 3.13 -23.67
N LEU A 20 -7.41 2.11 -24.07
CA LEU A 20 -8.75 2.29 -24.65
C LEU A 20 -9.82 2.54 -23.58
N LYS A 21 -9.53 2.29 -22.30
CA LYS A 21 -10.52 2.45 -21.21
C LYS A 21 -10.59 3.89 -20.71
N LYS A 22 -11.81 4.30 -20.35
CA LYS A 22 -12.04 5.58 -19.67
C LYS A 22 -11.38 5.51 -18.28
N TYR A 23 -10.62 6.54 -17.93
CA TYR A 23 -9.86 6.67 -16.67
C TYR A 23 -8.65 5.73 -16.50
N SER A 24 -8.10 5.20 -17.59
CA SER A 24 -6.83 4.46 -17.53
C SER A 24 -5.59 5.35 -17.64
N GLY A 25 -4.48 4.79 -17.21
CA GLY A 25 -3.17 5.41 -17.26
C GLY A 25 -2.01 4.43 -17.13
N ARG A 26 -0.84 4.98 -16.86
CA ARG A 26 0.41 4.24 -16.69
C ARG A 26 1.05 4.58 -15.37
N PHE A 27 1.39 3.55 -14.61
CA PHE A 27 2.22 3.67 -13.42
C PHE A 27 3.68 3.52 -13.83
N THR A 28 4.53 4.48 -13.44
CA THR A 28 5.97 4.41 -13.62
C THR A 28 6.66 4.84 -12.34
N GLY A 29 7.59 4.03 -11.84
CA GLY A 29 8.22 4.32 -10.55
C GLY A 29 9.33 3.34 -10.19
N LYS A 30 9.67 3.33 -8.91
CA LYS A 30 10.57 2.35 -8.30
C LYS A 30 9.73 1.34 -7.54
N MET A 31 10.13 0.07 -7.60
CA MET A 31 9.55 -0.99 -6.80
C MET A 31 10.64 -1.68 -5.99
N GLN A 32 10.35 -1.93 -4.73
CA GLN A 32 11.19 -2.64 -3.78
C GLN A 32 10.36 -3.74 -3.13
N MET A 33 10.95 -4.91 -2.92
CA MET A 33 10.30 -6.02 -2.23
C MET A 33 11.32 -6.85 -1.48
N ASP A 34 11.00 -7.19 -0.25
CA ASP A 34 11.80 -8.13 0.53
C ASP A 34 11.12 -9.48 0.67
N PHE A 35 11.91 -10.54 0.70
CA PHE A 35 11.45 -11.91 0.79
C PHE A 35 12.25 -12.68 1.83
N ALA A 36 11.57 -13.48 2.65
CA ALA A 36 12.21 -14.42 3.56
C ALA A 36 12.10 -15.84 3.03
N SER A 37 13.22 -16.55 3.00
CA SER A 37 13.24 -17.99 2.72
C SER A 37 13.30 -18.80 4.01
N TYR A 38 12.60 -19.93 4.00
CA TYR A 38 12.51 -20.86 5.12
C TYR A 38 12.98 -22.25 4.71
N ASP A 39 13.47 -23.02 5.69
CA ASP A 39 14.00 -24.38 5.46
C ASP A 39 12.93 -25.36 4.91
N LYS A 40 11.70 -25.29 5.45
CA LYS A 40 10.61 -26.23 5.13
C LYS A 40 9.30 -25.53 4.79
N ALA A 41 9.37 -24.29 4.33
CA ALA A 41 8.19 -23.52 3.97
C ALA A 41 8.45 -22.62 2.75
N PRO A 42 7.38 -22.22 2.05
CA PRO A 42 7.50 -21.32 0.92
C PRO A 42 8.14 -19.99 1.31
N THR A 43 8.88 -19.41 0.37
CA THR A 43 9.33 -18.02 0.47
C THR A 43 8.11 -17.09 0.55
N GLU A 44 8.17 -16.11 1.45
CA GLU A 44 7.10 -15.12 1.62
C GLU A 44 7.63 -13.69 1.61
N ILE A 45 6.73 -12.74 1.37
CA ILE A 45 7.06 -11.31 1.48
C ILE A 45 7.40 -10.99 2.93
N TRP A 46 8.58 -10.41 3.15
CA TRP A 46 9.08 -10.07 4.47
C TRP A 46 8.80 -8.62 4.85
N PHE A 47 8.18 -8.39 6.01
CA PHE A 47 7.75 -7.05 6.47
C PHE A 47 7.87 -6.89 8.00
N PHE A 48 8.68 -7.72 8.66
CA PHE A 48 8.71 -7.81 10.12
C PHE A 48 9.96 -7.19 10.77
N SER A 49 10.95 -6.75 9.99
CA SER A 49 12.19 -6.17 10.51
C SER A 49 12.69 -5.01 9.66
N GLU A 50 13.62 -4.24 10.21
CA GLU A 50 14.35 -3.21 9.47
C GLU A 50 15.18 -3.85 8.35
N THR A 51 14.73 -3.64 7.12
CA THR A 51 15.39 -4.02 5.87
C THR A 51 15.65 -2.77 5.03
N PRO A 52 16.35 -2.84 3.89
CA PRO A 52 16.44 -1.69 2.99
C PRO A 52 15.07 -1.16 2.52
N ASN A 53 14.02 -1.99 2.54
CA ASN A 53 12.63 -1.59 2.29
C ASN A 53 11.88 -1.17 3.58
N GLN A 54 12.59 -0.98 4.69
CA GLN A 54 12.06 -0.53 5.99
C GLN A 54 10.91 -1.41 6.51
N GLY A 55 10.93 -2.72 6.24
CA GLY A 55 9.86 -3.61 6.67
C GLY A 55 8.50 -3.34 6.00
N SER A 56 8.46 -2.63 4.87
CA SER A 56 7.20 -2.31 4.20
C SER A 56 6.62 -3.48 3.37
N GLY A 57 7.31 -4.62 3.31
CA GLY A 57 6.97 -5.77 2.47
C GLY A 57 7.23 -5.49 1.00
N ILE A 58 6.25 -4.87 0.36
CA ILE A 58 6.35 -4.30 -0.99
C ILE A 58 6.35 -2.78 -0.84
N ARG A 59 7.14 -2.07 -1.63
CA ARG A 59 7.02 -0.62 -1.79
C ARG A 59 7.07 -0.27 -3.26
N TYR A 60 6.05 0.45 -3.71
CA TYR A 60 6.07 1.17 -4.97
C TYR A 60 6.03 2.67 -4.66
N ASP A 61 6.89 3.42 -5.32
CA ASP A 61 6.97 4.87 -5.25
C ASP A 61 7.07 5.42 -6.68
N GLY A 62 6.04 6.13 -7.12
CA GLY A 62 6.01 6.62 -8.50
C GLY A 62 4.82 7.49 -8.84
N LEU A 63 4.51 7.52 -10.14
CA LEU A 63 3.48 8.35 -10.72
C LEU A 63 2.50 7.49 -11.51
N TRP A 64 1.21 7.75 -11.36
CA TRP A 64 0.20 7.37 -12.35
C TRP A 64 -0.03 8.53 -13.31
N THR A 65 0.06 8.26 -14.62
CA THR A 65 -0.18 9.26 -15.68
C THR A 65 -1.37 8.85 -16.52
N SER A 66 -2.39 9.70 -16.59
CA SER A 66 -3.60 9.46 -17.39
C SER A 66 -3.29 9.40 -18.88
N TYR A 67 -3.76 8.36 -19.58
CA TYR A 67 -3.62 8.30 -21.04
C TYR A 67 -4.45 9.37 -21.77
N LYS A 68 -5.63 9.73 -21.23
CA LYS A 68 -6.53 10.70 -21.86
C LYS A 68 -6.05 12.14 -21.69
N THR A 69 -5.55 12.49 -20.51
CA THR A 69 -5.27 13.89 -20.15
C THR A 69 -3.80 14.21 -20.03
N GLY A 70 -2.92 13.20 -19.99
CA GLY A 70 -1.50 13.36 -19.71
C GLY A 70 -1.19 13.82 -18.27
N LYS A 71 -2.20 14.07 -17.43
CA LYS A 71 -2.00 14.50 -16.05
C LYS A 71 -1.44 13.35 -15.21
N SER A 72 -0.42 13.66 -14.41
CA SER A 72 0.20 12.72 -13.48
C SER A 72 -0.23 12.98 -12.04
N LYS A 73 -0.30 11.91 -11.25
CA LYS A 73 -0.53 11.95 -9.80
C LYS A 73 0.50 11.06 -9.09
N PRO A 74 1.04 11.49 -7.93
CA PRO A 74 1.87 10.62 -7.11
C PRO A 74 1.07 9.43 -6.60
N VAL A 75 1.71 8.26 -6.58
CA VAL A 75 1.14 7.00 -6.11
C VAL A 75 2.18 6.27 -5.30
N ILE A 76 1.77 5.82 -4.12
CA ILE A 76 2.55 4.95 -3.25
C ILE A 76 1.72 3.69 -3.03
N TRP A 77 2.35 2.52 -3.17
CA TRP A 77 1.77 1.26 -2.71
C TRP A 77 2.69 0.62 -1.70
N SER A 78 2.11 0.08 -0.65
CA SER A 78 2.85 -0.77 0.25
C SER A 78 1.96 -1.78 0.94
N LYS A 79 2.57 -2.86 1.44
CA LYS A 79 1.89 -3.77 2.36
C LYS A 79 1.70 -3.11 3.73
N ASP A 80 2.70 -2.35 4.18
CA ASP A 80 2.64 -1.62 5.46
C ASP A 80 3.21 -0.20 5.28
N LEU A 81 2.31 0.76 5.12
CA LEU A 81 2.65 2.18 4.96
C LEU A 81 3.13 2.80 6.28
N PHE A 82 2.69 2.29 7.44
CA PHE A 82 3.02 2.84 8.76
C PHE A 82 4.50 2.67 9.12
N ARG A 83 5.22 1.82 8.39
CA ARG A 83 6.65 1.62 8.62
C ARG A 83 7.54 2.73 8.07
N PHE A 84 7.10 3.44 7.03
CA PHE A 84 7.96 4.39 6.31
C PHE A 84 7.28 5.69 5.89
N ALA A 85 5.95 5.75 5.96
CA ALA A 85 5.17 6.89 5.52
C ALA A 85 4.44 7.56 6.70
N ASN A 86 4.98 7.46 7.92
CA ASN A 86 4.40 8.13 9.09
C ASN A 86 4.23 9.63 8.86
N ASP A 87 5.17 10.29 8.15
CA ASP A 87 5.07 11.70 7.79
C ASP A 87 3.92 11.99 6.81
N ILE A 88 3.61 11.06 5.88
CA ILE A 88 2.44 11.15 4.98
C ILE A 88 1.15 10.95 5.78
N LEU A 89 1.25 10.14 6.83
CA LEU A 89 0.18 9.90 7.77
C LEU A 89 0.16 10.91 8.91
N GLU A 90 1.03 11.92 8.99
CA GLU A 90 0.92 12.96 10.04
C GLU A 90 -0.44 13.65 9.96
N GLU A 91 -0.97 13.77 8.74
CA GLU A 91 -2.33 14.25 8.55
C GLU A 91 -3.37 13.17 8.91
N PHE A 92 -3.09 11.89 8.73
CA PHE A 92 -3.97 10.75 9.04
C PHE A 92 -3.77 10.10 10.44
N SER A 93 -2.88 10.64 11.26
CA SER A 93 -2.49 10.13 12.57
C SER A 93 -2.55 11.28 13.56
N ILE A 94 -3.75 11.83 13.72
CA ILE A 94 -4.02 12.85 14.73
C ILE A 94 -4.21 12.13 16.07
N GLY A 95 -3.16 12.04 16.88
CA GLY A 95 -3.22 11.45 18.22
C GLY A 95 -2.06 10.50 18.49
N GLU A 96 -1.42 10.61 19.65
CA GLU A 96 -0.21 9.85 20.00
C GLU A 96 -0.41 8.33 20.17
N ARG A 97 -1.63 7.79 19.97
CA ARG A 97 -1.94 6.37 20.27
C ARG A 97 -2.77 5.64 19.23
N ASP A 98 -3.67 6.32 18.51
CA ASP A 98 -4.56 5.69 17.53
C ASP A 98 -4.52 6.47 16.21
N VAL A 99 -4.55 5.75 15.08
CA VAL A 99 -4.60 6.35 13.74
C VAL A 99 -5.94 7.06 13.61
N GLU A 100 -5.97 8.37 13.40
CA GLU A 100 -7.21 9.13 13.16
C GLU A 100 -7.18 9.83 11.80
N ILE A 101 -8.11 9.47 10.93
CA ILE A 101 -8.20 10.08 9.59
C ILE A 101 -8.43 11.59 9.70
N ASN A 102 -7.56 12.35 9.02
CA ASN A 102 -7.66 13.80 8.93
C ASN A 102 -9.08 14.22 8.57
N GLU A 103 -9.61 15.21 9.27
CA GLU A 103 -10.93 15.79 8.97
C GLU A 103 -11.06 16.24 7.50
N LYS A 104 -9.96 16.70 6.88
CA LYS A 104 -9.96 17.10 5.47
C LYS A 104 -10.22 15.95 4.50
N TYR A 105 -9.90 14.71 4.89
CA TYR A 105 -10.06 13.50 4.09
C TYR A 105 -11.34 12.71 4.42
N ARG A 106 -11.93 12.91 5.61
CA ARG A 106 -13.20 12.24 6.00
C ARG A 106 -14.30 12.42 4.95
N LYS A 107 -14.42 13.63 4.41
CA LYS A 107 -15.38 14.02 3.34
C LYS A 107 -15.15 13.34 1.98
N LEU A 108 -14.12 12.50 1.83
CA LEU A 108 -13.88 11.67 0.64
C LEU A 108 -14.37 10.22 0.83
N GLY A 109 -15.28 9.98 1.78
CA GLY A 109 -15.84 8.65 2.08
C GLY A 109 -15.07 7.88 3.16
N TRP A 110 -14.29 8.58 3.98
CA TRP A 110 -13.52 8.02 5.10
C TRP A 110 -14.10 8.40 6.47
N ASP A 111 -15.21 9.12 6.47
CA ASP A 111 -16.03 9.49 7.62
C ASP A 111 -16.44 8.27 8.45
N ASN A 112 -16.66 7.13 7.79
CA ASN A 112 -17.19 5.91 8.42
C ASN A 112 -16.14 4.79 8.52
N PHE A 113 -14.84 5.09 8.38
CA PHE A 113 -13.77 4.08 8.31
C PHE A 113 -13.71 3.12 9.50
N TRP A 114 -14.19 3.55 10.68
CA TRP A 114 -14.22 2.71 11.88
C TRP A 114 -15.56 1.98 12.07
N GLU A 115 -16.56 2.29 11.25
CA GLU A 115 -17.91 1.73 11.37
C GLU A 115 -18.01 0.33 10.73
N ASN A 116 -17.00 -0.07 9.95
CA ASN A 116 -16.90 -1.40 9.34
C ASN A 116 -18.07 -1.67 8.36
N GLU A 117 -18.59 -0.60 7.74
CA GLU A 117 -19.70 -0.62 6.78
C GLU A 117 -19.20 -0.50 5.32
N GLU A 118 -17.90 -0.64 5.08
CA GLU A 118 -17.34 -0.52 3.74
C GLU A 118 -17.69 -1.73 2.86
N TRP A 119 -17.67 -1.53 1.54
CA TRP A 119 -18.06 -2.56 0.57
C TRP A 119 -17.15 -3.80 0.55
N TRP A 120 -15.94 -3.71 1.15
CA TRP A 120 -15.01 -4.83 1.33
C TRP A 120 -15.10 -5.47 2.71
N ALA A 121 -15.81 -4.87 3.67
CA ALA A 121 -16.03 -5.48 4.97
C ALA A 121 -16.96 -6.69 4.78
N ALA A 122 -16.65 -7.80 5.44
CA ALA A 122 -17.47 -9.00 5.36
C ALA A 122 -18.89 -8.64 5.80
N SER A 123 -19.86 -8.75 4.89
CA SER A 123 -21.25 -8.40 5.17
C SER A 123 -21.71 -9.12 6.44
N LYS A 124 -22.23 -8.35 7.42
CA LYS A 124 -22.79 -8.89 8.65
C LYS A 124 -23.76 -10.01 8.25
N LYS A 125 -23.43 -11.26 8.58
CA LYS A 125 -24.36 -12.39 8.41
C LYS A 125 -25.58 -12.06 9.25
N VAL A 126 -26.68 -11.71 8.58
CA VAL A 126 -28.00 -11.59 9.22
C VAL A 126 -28.32 -12.97 9.77
N THR A 127 -28.26 -13.09 11.09
CA THR A 127 -28.74 -14.29 11.77
C THR A 127 -30.23 -14.03 12.00
N MET A 128 -31.08 -14.76 11.26
CA MET A 128 -32.50 -14.89 11.59
C MET A 128 -32.67 -15.78 12.82
#